data_AF-A0A6N4WEM9-F1
#
_entry.id   AF-A0A6N4WEM9-F1
#
_cell.length_a   1.000
_cell.length_b   1.000
_cell.length_c   1.000
_cell.angle_alpha   90.00
_cell.angle_beta   90.00
_cell.angle_gamma   90.00
#
_symmetry.space_group_name_H-M   'P 1'
#
loop_
_entity.id
_entity.type
_entity.pdbx_description
1 polymer ?
#
loop_
_entity_poly.entity_id
_entity_poly.type
_entity_poly.pdbx_seq_one_letter_code
_entity_poly.pdbx_strand_id
1 'polypeptide(L)'
;MMAAALAMSIAGCSEENKPAAAKCDTVSAPMTDIPTRTDQEPRMRIPQPQGWERTDKLDSETIRYALRNPNLSSDGFTPNAVVTLQKVGSDVGKPQQILDAQNQQLKTKLKVKDMTTTPGQVCGSPAQAVTYTAPAMGKIPARKATSLAVVFTSGDINYIATVTVQAIKADNPTYATDSAEIVKGFQIIPPK
;
A
#
# COMPACT_ATOMS: atom_id res chain seq x y z
N MET A 1 69.91 -21.29 3.81
CA MET A 1 69.72 -20.47 5.03
C MET A 1 68.37 -19.77 4.91
N MET A 2 67.52 -19.97 5.93
CA MET A 2 66.34 -19.16 6.35
C MET A 2 65.19 -18.91 5.35
N ALA A 3 63.92 -18.85 5.72
CA ALA A 3 63.10 -19.30 6.85
C ALA A 3 61.64 -18.93 6.45
N ALA A 4 60.66 -19.68 6.95
CA ALA A 4 59.24 -19.51 6.65
C ALA A 4 58.61 -18.25 7.30
N ALA A 5 57.47 -17.80 6.76
CA ALA A 5 56.40 -17.20 7.55
C ALA A 5 55.04 -17.41 6.85
N LEU A 6 54.20 -18.27 7.45
CA LEU A 6 52.76 -18.31 7.25
C LEU A 6 52.13 -17.12 7.98
N ALA A 7 51.18 -16.43 7.35
CA ALA A 7 50.25 -15.55 8.04
C ALA A 7 48.82 -15.83 7.56
N MET A 8 48.00 -16.27 8.49
CA MET A 8 46.59 -16.60 8.35
C MET A 8 45.77 -15.31 8.17
N SER A 9 45.04 -15.19 7.07
CA SER A 9 43.98 -14.19 6.93
C SER A 9 42.66 -14.76 7.46
N ILE A 10 42.43 -14.46 8.74
CA ILE A 10 41.17 -14.17 9.44
C ILE A 10 39.88 -14.35 8.61
N ALA A 11 39.03 -15.24 9.10
CA ALA A 11 37.61 -15.29 8.76
C ALA A 11 36.97 -13.93 9.06
N GLY A 12 36.77 -13.13 8.02
CA GLY A 12 35.90 -11.96 8.06
C GLY A 12 34.46 -12.44 8.08
N CYS A 13 33.78 -12.19 9.19
CA CYS A 13 32.40 -12.53 9.48
C CYS A 13 31.51 -12.32 8.25
N SER A 14 30.76 -13.36 7.88
CA SER A 14 29.56 -13.23 7.09
C SER A 14 28.73 -12.10 7.69
N GLU A 15 28.69 -10.95 7.03
CA GLU A 15 27.61 -10.00 7.25
C GLU A 15 26.36 -10.74 6.81
N GLU A 16 25.67 -11.26 7.83
CA GLU A 16 24.41 -11.92 7.75
C GLU A 16 23.51 -11.15 6.80
N ASN A 17 22.98 -11.89 5.81
CA ASN A 17 21.88 -11.54 4.93
C ASN A 17 20.72 -10.84 5.67
N LYS A 18 20.88 -9.58 6.05
CA LYS A 18 19.77 -8.71 6.34
C LYS A 18 19.24 -8.30 4.98
N PRO A 19 17.99 -8.63 4.62
CA PRO A 19 17.44 -8.19 3.34
C PRO A 19 17.59 -6.67 3.28
N ALA A 20 18.43 -6.19 2.36
CA ALA A 20 18.45 -4.77 2.04
C ALA A 20 17.03 -4.44 1.61
N ALA A 21 16.40 -3.44 2.25
CA ALA A 21 15.07 -3.01 1.88
C ALA A 21 15.07 -2.75 0.37
N ALA A 22 14.24 -3.49 -0.37
CA ALA A 22 14.21 -3.30 -1.81
C ALA A 22 13.81 -1.86 -2.10
N LYS A 23 14.50 -1.23 -3.07
CA LYS A 23 14.28 0.16 -3.42
C LYS A 23 12.81 0.37 -3.81
N CYS A 24 12.12 1.24 -3.09
CA CYS A 24 10.75 1.63 -3.43
C CYS A 24 10.74 2.43 -4.75
N ASP A 25 9.63 2.34 -5.47
CA ASP A 25 9.36 3.23 -6.58
C ASP A 25 9.36 4.70 -6.12
N THR A 26 9.77 5.57 -7.02
CA THR A 26 9.80 7.02 -6.82
C THR A 26 8.81 7.69 -7.77
N VAL A 27 8.15 8.72 -7.27
CA VAL A 27 7.23 9.58 -8.03
C VAL A 27 7.59 11.05 -7.83
N SER A 28 7.00 11.92 -8.64
CA SER A 28 7.27 13.37 -8.61
C SER A 28 6.58 14.09 -7.46
N ALA A 29 5.38 13.66 -7.09
CA ALA A 29 4.61 14.26 -6.02
C ALA A 29 5.34 14.13 -4.67
N PRO A 30 5.25 15.16 -3.80
CA PRO A 30 5.81 15.12 -2.46
C PRO A 30 5.30 13.91 -1.66
N MET A 31 6.21 13.22 -0.97
CA MET A 31 5.88 12.08 -0.13
C MET A 31 5.52 12.52 1.29
N THR A 32 4.38 12.06 1.78
CA THR A 32 3.92 12.28 3.14
C THR A 32 4.00 10.99 3.96
N ASP A 33 4.55 11.08 5.17
CA ASP A 33 4.58 9.97 6.11
C ASP A 33 3.21 9.76 6.76
N ILE A 34 2.77 8.51 6.85
CA ILE A 34 1.53 8.14 7.54
C ILE A 34 1.87 7.76 8.98
N PRO A 35 1.21 8.36 9.99
CA PRO A 35 1.49 8.07 11.40
C PRO A 35 1.33 6.58 11.76
N THR A 36 2.36 6.03 12.38
CA THR A 36 2.29 4.73 13.06
C THR A 36 1.64 4.90 14.43
N ARG A 37 1.08 3.81 14.97
CA ARG A 37 0.53 3.74 16.33
C ARG A 37 1.46 3.04 17.30
N THR A 38 2.34 2.19 16.78
CA THR A 38 3.36 1.51 17.57
C THR A 38 4.66 1.48 16.79
N ASP A 39 5.77 1.31 17.50
CA ASP A 39 7.10 1.21 16.89
C ASP A 39 7.32 -0.15 16.19
N GLN A 40 6.35 -1.07 16.29
CA GLN A 40 6.39 -2.38 15.62
C GLN A 40 5.65 -2.38 14.28
N GLU A 41 4.82 -1.36 14.02
CA GLU A 41 4.11 -1.25 12.75
C GLU A 41 5.08 -0.86 11.62
N PRO A 42 4.88 -1.39 10.40
CA PRO A 42 5.59 -0.88 9.25
C PRO A 42 5.27 0.60 9.06
N ARG A 43 6.27 1.37 8.65
CA ARG A 43 6.04 2.76 8.26
C ARG A 43 5.43 2.78 6.87
N MET A 44 4.46 3.66 6.65
CA MET A 44 3.86 3.85 5.34
C MET A 44 4.06 5.29 4.89
N ARG A 45 4.22 5.48 3.58
CA ARG A 45 4.32 6.79 2.95
C ARG A 45 3.44 6.82 1.71
N ILE A 46 2.83 7.96 1.45
CA ILE A 46 1.94 8.16 0.31
C ILE A 46 2.31 9.47 -0.38
N PRO A 47 2.41 9.52 -1.70
CA PRO A 47 2.56 10.79 -2.39
C PRO A 47 1.27 11.60 -2.26
N GLN A 48 1.42 12.92 -2.21
CA GLN A 48 0.31 13.85 -2.15
C GLN A 48 0.36 14.77 -3.37
N PRO A 49 -0.29 14.40 -4.49
CA PRO A 49 -0.36 15.25 -5.67
C PRO A 49 -1.04 16.59 -5.38
N GLN A 50 -0.80 17.58 -6.24
CA GLN A 50 -1.36 18.91 -6.08
C GLN A 50 -2.90 18.87 -6.05
N GLY A 51 -3.51 19.61 -5.11
CA GLY A 51 -4.97 19.64 -4.94
C GLY A 51 -5.54 18.46 -4.15
N TRP A 52 -4.73 17.46 -3.80
CA TRP A 52 -5.10 16.44 -2.83
C TRP A 52 -4.75 16.89 -1.42
N GLU A 53 -5.75 16.89 -0.55
CA GLU A 53 -5.66 17.34 0.83
C GLU A 53 -5.98 16.21 1.80
N ARG A 54 -5.29 16.19 2.93
CA ARG A 54 -5.54 15.25 4.02
C ARG A 54 -6.89 15.56 4.68
N THR A 55 -7.73 14.54 4.86
CA THR A 55 -8.93 14.58 5.71
C THR A 55 -8.82 13.58 6.85
N ASP A 56 -9.15 13.99 8.07
CA ASP A 56 -9.20 13.14 9.29
C ASP A 56 -10.57 12.54 9.57
N LYS A 57 -11.61 13.06 8.92
CA LYS A 57 -13.00 12.59 9.04
C LYS A 57 -13.22 11.09 8.75
N LEU A 58 -12.27 10.42 8.09
CA LEU A 58 -12.34 8.99 7.79
C LEU A 58 -11.45 8.14 8.71
N ASP A 59 -10.62 8.78 9.55
CA ASP A 59 -9.66 8.08 10.39
C ASP A 59 -10.39 7.20 11.39
N SER A 60 -9.85 5.99 11.59
CA SER A 60 -10.34 5.01 12.54
C SER A 60 -9.22 4.06 12.89
N GLU A 61 -9.47 3.05 13.73
CA GLU A 61 -8.45 2.04 14.01
C GLU A 61 -7.90 1.40 12.71
N THR A 62 -8.74 1.16 11.71
CA THR A 62 -8.27 0.54 10.46
C THR A 62 -7.84 1.57 9.42
N ILE A 63 -8.52 2.72 9.32
CA ILE A 63 -8.20 3.76 8.34
C ILE A 63 -7.14 4.69 8.93
N ARG A 64 -5.94 4.62 8.34
CA ARG A 64 -4.73 5.28 8.85
C ARG A 64 -4.46 6.62 8.20
N TYR A 65 -4.98 6.82 6.98
CA TYR A 65 -4.79 8.06 6.24
C TYR A 65 -5.84 8.19 5.14
N ALA A 66 -6.25 9.42 4.83
CA ALA A 66 -7.11 9.67 3.69
C ALA A 66 -6.79 11.00 3.01
N LEU A 67 -6.61 10.97 1.71
CA LEU A 67 -6.55 12.16 0.87
C LEU A 67 -7.88 12.34 0.12
N ARG A 68 -8.27 13.59 -0.14
CA ARG A 68 -9.42 13.96 -0.97
C ARG A 68 -9.02 15.06 -1.94
N ASN A 69 -9.69 15.12 -3.09
CA ASN A 69 -9.55 16.25 -4.01
C ASN A 69 -10.94 16.88 -4.28
N PRO A 70 -11.32 17.92 -3.51
CA PRO A 70 -12.63 18.57 -3.63
C PRO A 70 -12.92 19.13 -5.02
N ASN A 71 -11.89 19.58 -5.75
CA ASN A 71 -12.03 20.16 -7.08
C ASN A 71 -12.46 19.13 -8.15
N LEU A 72 -12.32 17.84 -7.84
CA LEU A 72 -12.74 16.73 -8.70
C LEU A 72 -14.09 16.11 -8.28
N SER A 73 -14.83 16.76 -7.38
CA SER A 73 -16.11 16.24 -6.91
C SER A 73 -17.16 16.15 -8.02
N SER A 74 -17.90 15.05 -8.06
CA SER A 74 -19.02 14.84 -8.97
C SER A 74 -20.10 14.06 -8.24
N ASP A 75 -21.38 14.39 -8.50
CA ASP A 75 -22.53 13.59 -8.08
C ASP A 75 -22.54 13.26 -6.57
N GLY A 76 -22.17 14.26 -5.75
CA GLY A 76 -22.14 14.14 -4.29
C GLY A 76 -20.97 13.33 -3.74
N PHE A 77 -20.01 12.94 -4.57
CA PHE A 77 -18.81 12.21 -4.18
C PHE A 77 -17.54 13.00 -4.49
N THR A 78 -16.65 13.11 -3.50
CA THR A 78 -15.31 13.64 -3.70
C THR A 78 -14.33 12.48 -3.87
N PRO A 79 -13.56 12.44 -4.96
CA PRO A 79 -12.50 11.47 -5.13
C PRO A 79 -11.57 11.41 -3.92
N ASN A 80 -11.19 10.21 -3.55
CA ASN A 80 -10.37 9.97 -2.37
C ASN A 80 -9.37 8.85 -2.59
N ALA A 81 -8.31 8.89 -1.79
CA ALA A 81 -7.33 7.86 -1.59
C ALA A 81 -7.34 7.49 -0.12
N VAL A 82 -7.70 6.26 0.24
CA VAL A 82 -7.80 5.81 1.62
C VAL A 82 -6.76 4.74 1.88
N VAL A 83 -5.97 4.92 2.93
CA VAL A 83 -4.98 3.95 3.39
C VAL A 83 -5.51 3.24 4.63
N THR A 84 -5.53 1.92 4.57
CA THR A 84 -5.77 1.06 5.74
C THR A 84 -4.52 0.29 6.12
N LEU A 85 -4.42 -0.07 7.39
CA LEU A 85 -3.43 -1.02 7.90
C LEU A 85 -4.13 -1.98 8.86
N GLN A 86 -3.94 -3.28 8.63
CA GLN A 86 -4.47 -4.32 9.50
C GLN A 86 -3.35 -5.30 9.86
N LYS A 87 -3.24 -5.62 11.14
CA LYS A 87 -2.46 -6.77 11.58
C LYS A 87 -3.24 -8.03 11.25
N VAL A 88 -2.58 -8.97 10.58
CA VAL A 88 -3.18 -10.25 10.19
C VAL A 88 -2.81 -11.29 11.26
N GLY A 89 -3.79 -12.11 11.64
CA GLY A 89 -3.56 -13.24 12.54
C GLY A 89 -2.49 -14.18 11.99
N SER A 90 -1.68 -14.75 12.88
CA SER A 90 -0.60 -15.69 12.52
C SER A 90 -1.11 -16.95 11.81
N ASP A 91 -2.42 -17.22 11.88
CA ASP A 91 -3.13 -18.36 11.32
C ASP A 91 -3.62 -18.17 9.87
N VAL A 92 -3.67 -16.94 9.36
CA VAL A 92 -4.27 -16.62 8.05
C VAL A 92 -3.39 -17.07 6.86
N GLY A 93 -2.11 -17.41 7.11
CA GLY A 93 -1.24 -18.09 6.15
C GLY A 93 -0.25 -17.18 5.42
N LYS A 94 0.26 -17.67 4.28
CA LYS A 94 1.31 -17.03 3.46
C LYS A 94 0.79 -15.72 2.82
N PRO A 95 1.68 -14.77 2.46
CA PRO A 95 1.28 -13.48 1.87
C PRO A 95 0.26 -13.57 0.73
N GLN A 96 0.41 -14.54 -0.18
CA GLN A 96 -0.54 -14.72 -1.28
C GLN A 96 -1.95 -15.07 -0.80
N GLN A 97 -2.08 -15.88 0.25
CA GLN A 97 -3.39 -16.27 0.80
C GLN A 97 -4.09 -15.07 1.45
N ILE A 98 -3.33 -14.17 2.07
CA ILE A 98 -3.83 -12.92 2.65
C ILE A 98 -4.36 -12.01 1.54
N LEU A 99 -3.60 -11.85 0.45
CA LEU A 99 -4.02 -11.06 -0.72
C LEU A 99 -5.27 -11.65 -1.39
N ASP A 100 -5.32 -12.97 -1.55
CA ASP A 100 -6.48 -13.66 -2.11
C ASP A 100 -7.72 -13.50 -1.22
N ALA A 101 -7.56 -13.58 0.10
CA ALA A 101 -8.63 -13.35 1.06
C ALA A 101 -9.18 -11.91 0.97
N GLN A 102 -8.30 -10.91 0.81
CA GLN A 102 -8.71 -9.52 0.58
C GLN A 102 -9.57 -9.39 -0.69
N ASN A 103 -9.16 -10.02 -1.79
CA ASN A 103 -9.91 -10.04 -3.04
C ASN A 103 -11.27 -10.73 -2.89
N GLN A 104 -11.34 -11.81 -2.10
CA GLN A 104 -12.60 -12.47 -1.81
C GLN A 104 -13.53 -11.60 -0.95
N GLN A 105 -13.01 -10.79 -0.03
CA GLN A 105 -13.83 -9.84 0.72
C GLN A 105 -14.42 -8.77 -0.20
N LEU A 106 -13.65 -8.25 -1.18
CA LEU A 106 -14.19 -7.32 -2.19
C LEU A 106 -15.35 -7.95 -2.98
N LYS A 107 -15.21 -9.21 -3.41
CA LYS A 107 -16.26 -9.93 -4.15
C LYS A 107 -17.50 -10.23 -3.29
N THR A 108 -17.31 -10.74 -2.09
CA THR A 108 -18.41 -11.32 -1.30
C THR A 108 -19.08 -10.31 -0.38
N LYS A 109 -18.32 -9.38 0.20
CA LYS A 109 -18.84 -8.35 1.13
C LYS A 109 -19.21 -7.08 0.39
N LEU A 110 -18.30 -6.56 -0.44
CA LEU A 110 -18.55 -5.33 -1.19
C LEU A 110 -19.29 -5.56 -2.52
N LYS A 111 -19.38 -6.81 -3.01
CA LYS A 111 -20.11 -7.16 -4.25
C LYS A 111 -19.65 -6.33 -5.45
N VAL A 112 -18.34 -6.14 -5.56
CA VAL A 112 -17.72 -5.38 -6.66
C VAL A 112 -17.96 -6.06 -8.01
N LYS A 113 -18.01 -5.25 -9.08
CA LYS A 113 -18.11 -5.72 -10.47
C LYS A 113 -16.82 -5.41 -11.24
N ASP A 114 -16.68 -6.03 -12.40
CA ASP A 114 -15.58 -5.77 -13.36
C ASP A 114 -14.18 -5.88 -12.74
N MET A 115 -14.03 -6.81 -11.79
CA MET A 115 -12.82 -6.93 -11.00
C MET A 115 -11.69 -7.55 -11.82
N THR A 116 -10.56 -6.86 -11.90
CA THR A 116 -9.33 -7.36 -12.52
C THR A 116 -8.19 -7.25 -11.52
N THR A 117 -7.39 -8.30 -11.39
CA THR A 117 -6.28 -8.38 -10.43
C THR A 117 -4.95 -8.47 -11.18
N THR A 118 -3.97 -7.69 -10.73
CA THR A 118 -2.61 -7.67 -11.26
C THR A 118 -1.61 -7.89 -10.11
N PRO A 119 -0.82 -8.98 -10.13
CA PRO A 119 0.25 -9.20 -9.16
C PRO A 119 1.35 -8.14 -9.29
N GLY A 120 2.02 -7.84 -8.17
CA GLY A 120 3.13 -6.90 -8.15
C GLY A 120 3.90 -6.93 -6.83
N GLN A 121 4.71 -5.90 -6.61
CA GLN A 121 5.44 -5.69 -5.36
C GLN A 121 5.48 -4.20 -5.01
N VAL A 122 5.59 -3.89 -3.72
CA VAL A 122 5.86 -2.53 -3.22
C VAL A 122 7.02 -2.60 -2.26
N CYS A 123 8.12 -1.91 -2.57
CA CYS A 123 9.34 -1.93 -1.76
C CYS A 123 9.82 -3.38 -1.46
N GLY A 124 9.65 -4.30 -2.43
CA GLY A 124 9.99 -5.73 -2.31
C GLY A 124 8.96 -6.58 -1.56
N SER A 125 7.91 -5.98 -1.02
CA SER A 125 6.82 -6.71 -0.36
C SER A 125 5.80 -7.21 -1.38
N PRO A 126 5.29 -8.46 -1.27
CA PRO A 126 4.25 -8.99 -2.15
C PRO A 126 3.01 -8.09 -2.17
N ALA A 127 2.50 -7.79 -3.37
CA ALA A 127 1.36 -6.92 -3.54
C ALA A 127 0.42 -7.39 -4.66
N GLN A 128 -0.82 -6.89 -4.64
CA GLN A 128 -1.78 -7.02 -5.72
C GLN A 128 -2.53 -5.72 -5.92
N ALA A 129 -2.56 -5.25 -7.16
CA ALA A 129 -3.45 -4.19 -7.59
C ALA A 129 -4.76 -4.80 -8.10
N VAL A 130 -5.89 -4.20 -7.75
CA VAL A 130 -7.22 -4.62 -8.18
C VAL A 130 -7.99 -3.42 -8.66
N THR A 131 -8.44 -3.45 -9.92
CA THR A 131 -9.39 -2.46 -10.44
C THR A 131 -10.79 -3.04 -10.42
N TYR A 132 -11.79 -2.26 -10.02
CA TYR A 132 -13.17 -2.72 -9.96
C TYR A 132 -14.19 -1.57 -9.98
N THR A 133 -15.46 -1.93 -10.18
CA THR A 133 -16.61 -1.04 -9.96
C THR A 133 -17.21 -1.31 -8.58
N ALA A 134 -17.05 -0.38 -7.64
CA ALA A 134 -17.74 -0.41 -6.36
C ALA A 134 -19.24 -0.14 -6.57
N PRO A 135 -20.16 -0.87 -5.90
CA PRO A 135 -21.60 -0.67 -6.08
C PRO A 135 -22.03 0.72 -5.61
N ALA A 136 -23.25 1.14 -5.94
CA ALA A 136 -23.82 2.36 -5.35
C ALA A 136 -24.00 2.21 -3.83
N MET A 137 -23.86 3.31 -3.08
CA MET A 137 -24.10 3.34 -1.63
C MET A 137 -24.96 4.55 -1.26
N GLY A 138 -26.20 4.31 -0.83
CA GLY A 138 -27.16 5.38 -0.55
C GLY A 138 -27.36 6.25 -1.79
N LYS A 139 -27.09 7.55 -1.66
CA LYS A 139 -27.17 8.52 -2.78
C LYS A 139 -25.91 8.56 -3.64
N ILE A 140 -24.85 7.86 -3.27
CA ILE A 140 -23.59 7.85 -4.03
C ILE A 140 -23.67 6.79 -5.13
N PRO A 141 -23.54 7.17 -6.41
CA PRO A 141 -23.49 6.23 -7.53
C PRO A 141 -22.37 5.18 -7.42
N ALA A 142 -22.40 4.21 -8.34
CA ALA A 142 -21.29 3.29 -8.52
C ALA A 142 -20.01 4.07 -8.87
N ARG A 143 -18.86 3.59 -8.41
CA ARG A 143 -17.56 4.27 -8.56
C ARG A 143 -16.54 3.30 -9.12
N LYS A 144 -15.64 3.79 -9.96
CA LYS A 144 -14.44 3.04 -10.32
C LYS A 144 -13.42 3.20 -9.20
N ALA A 145 -12.76 2.11 -8.85
CA ALA A 145 -11.76 2.07 -7.81
C ALA A 145 -10.55 1.23 -8.24
N THR A 146 -9.39 1.63 -7.74
CA THR A 146 -8.17 0.82 -7.77
C THR A 146 -7.70 0.64 -6.33
N SER A 147 -7.56 -0.60 -5.89
CA SER A 147 -6.98 -0.95 -4.59
C SER A 147 -5.63 -1.63 -4.80
N LEU A 148 -4.59 -1.14 -4.15
CA LEU A 148 -3.30 -1.82 -4.05
C LEU A 148 -3.16 -2.35 -2.63
N ALA A 149 -3.21 -3.67 -2.50
CA ALA A 149 -2.97 -4.38 -1.25
C ALA A 149 -1.51 -4.84 -1.20
N VAL A 150 -0.84 -4.63 -0.07
CA VAL A 150 0.56 -5.01 0.16
C VAL A 150 0.65 -5.77 1.46
N VAL A 151 1.32 -6.92 1.44
CA VAL A 151 1.61 -7.70 2.65
C VAL A 151 3.04 -7.44 3.08
N PHE A 152 3.19 -6.84 4.26
CA PHE A 152 4.49 -6.66 4.91
C PHE A 152 4.65 -7.69 6.04
N THR A 153 5.72 -8.48 5.97
CA THR A 153 6.03 -9.50 6.97
C THR A 153 7.16 -9.01 7.89
N SER A 154 6.90 -8.99 9.19
CA SER A 154 7.87 -8.67 10.24
C SER A 154 7.93 -9.82 11.24
N GLY A 155 8.95 -10.68 11.13
CA GLY A 155 9.00 -11.94 11.87
C GLY A 155 7.77 -12.82 11.54
N ASP A 156 7.04 -13.24 12.57
CA ASP A 156 5.83 -14.06 12.43
C ASP A 156 4.55 -13.22 12.23
N ILE A 157 4.67 -11.89 12.17
CA ILE A 157 3.54 -10.99 12.02
C ILE A 157 3.41 -10.54 10.57
N ASN A 158 2.23 -10.74 9.99
CA ASN A 158 1.86 -10.13 8.72
C ASN A 158 1.01 -8.88 8.97
N TYR A 159 1.30 -7.83 8.21
CA TYR A 159 0.45 -6.66 8.05
C TYR A 159 -0.06 -6.62 6.62
N ILE A 160 -1.34 -6.27 6.44
CA ILE A 160 -1.87 -5.89 5.14
C ILE A 160 -2.16 -4.39 5.15
N ALA A 161 -1.45 -3.66 4.31
CA ALA A 161 -1.77 -2.28 3.99
C ALA A 161 -2.55 -2.23 2.69
N THR A 162 -3.57 -1.38 2.59
CA THR A 162 -4.28 -1.15 1.33
C THR A 162 -4.36 0.34 1.06
N VAL A 163 -3.94 0.79 -0.12
CA VAL A 163 -4.32 2.11 -0.65
C VAL A 163 -5.43 1.93 -1.68
N THR A 164 -6.56 2.60 -1.48
CA THR A 164 -7.69 2.57 -2.42
C THR A 164 -7.99 3.97 -2.93
N VAL A 165 -7.86 4.15 -4.24
CA VAL A 165 -8.27 5.36 -4.95
C VAL A 165 -9.60 5.12 -5.64
N GLN A 166 -10.53 6.07 -5.57
CA GLN A 166 -11.85 5.93 -6.19
C GLN A 166 -12.47 7.25 -6.64
N ALA A 167 -13.24 7.19 -7.73
CA ALA A 167 -13.99 8.30 -8.29
C ALA A 167 -15.23 7.83 -9.06
N ILE A 168 -16.19 8.75 -9.23
CA ILE A 168 -17.32 8.55 -10.16
C ILE A 168 -16.86 8.80 -11.60
N LYS A 169 -16.21 9.94 -11.86
CA LYS A 169 -15.62 10.30 -13.16
C LYS A 169 -14.14 9.91 -13.22
N ALA A 170 -13.87 8.61 -13.27
CA ALA A 170 -12.51 8.07 -13.25
C ALA A 170 -11.73 8.30 -14.56
N ASP A 171 -12.41 8.70 -15.63
CA ASP A 171 -11.85 9.14 -16.91
C ASP A 171 -11.37 10.60 -16.89
N ASN A 172 -11.65 11.35 -15.82
CA ASN A 172 -11.07 12.69 -15.65
C ASN A 172 -9.53 12.59 -15.67
N PRO A 173 -8.83 13.33 -16.56
CA PRO A 173 -7.40 13.14 -16.79
C PRO A 173 -6.55 13.51 -15.57
N THR A 174 -6.97 14.49 -14.77
CA THR A 174 -6.30 14.84 -13.51
C THR A 174 -6.45 13.70 -12.51
N TYR A 175 -7.67 13.20 -12.29
CA TYR A 175 -7.87 12.05 -11.41
C TYR A 175 -7.07 10.82 -11.87
N ALA A 176 -7.10 10.50 -13.16
CA ALA A 176 -6.41 9.33 -13.70
C ALA A 176 -4.90 9.41 -13.47
N THR A 177 -4.29 10.59 -13.70
CA THR A 177 -2.87 10.83 -13.48
C THR A 177 -2.52 10.76 -12.00
N ASP A 178 -3.24 11.52 -11.16
CA ASP A 178 -2.95 11.62 -9.73
C ASP A 178 -3.16 10.28 -9.02
N SER A 179 -4.22 9.55 -9.36
CA SER A 179 -4.52 8.26 -8.74
C SER A 179 -3.49 7.19 -9.12
N ALA A 180 -2.99 7.21 -10.35
CA ALA A 180 -1.88 6.35 -10.76
C ALA A 180 -0.59 6.72 -10.02
N GLU A 181 -0.30 8.01 -9.83
CA GLU A 181 0.84 8.47 -9.04
C GLU A 181 0.72 8.04 -7.57
N ILE A 182 -0.48 8.17 -6.98
CA ILE A 182 -0.78 7.73 -5.61
C ILE A 182 -0.55 6.23 -5.43
N VAL A 183 -1.10 5.41 -6.32
CA VAL A 183 -0.97 3.95 -6.23
C VAL A 183 0.48 3.53 -6.44
N LYS A 184 1.15 4.06 -7.47
CA LYS A 184 2.54 3.72 -7.79
C LYS A 184 3.53 4.16 -6.71
N GLY A 185 3.33 5.36 -6.16
CA GLY A 185 4.24 5.96 -5.19
C GLY A 185 4.02 5.50 -3.76
N PHE A 186 2.97 4.73 -3.46
CA PHE A 186 2.75 4.22 -2.10
C PHE A 186 3.93 3.35 -1.65
N GLN A 187 4.37 3.57 -0.41
CA GLN A 187 5.50 2.86 0.17
C GLN A 187 5.08 2.20 1.49
N ILE A 188 5.58 0.99 1.70
CA ILE A 188 5.59 0.32 2.99
C ILE A 188 7.02 -0.13 3.28
N ILE A 189 7.56 0.29 4.42
CA ILE A 189 8.97 0.09 4.78
C ILE A 189 9.08 -0.39 6.22
N PRO A 190 10.22 -1.01 6.60
CA PRO A 190 10.41 -1.50 7.95
C PRO A 190 10.17 -0.44 9.04
N PRO A 191 9.74 -0.88 10.24
CA PRO A 191 9.68 -0.02 11.43
C PRO A 191 11.02 0.67 11.71
N LYS A 192 11.01 1.70 12.57
CA LYS A 192 12.25 2.39 12.96
C LYS A 192 13.14 1.52 13.85
#